data_AF-A0A6P1U6Y9-F1
#
_entry.id   AF-A0A6P1U6Y9-F1
#
_cell.length_a   1.000
_cell.length_b   1.000
_cell.length_c   1.000
_cell.angle_alpha   90.00
_cell.angle_beta   90.00
_cell.angle_gamma   90.00
#
_symmetry.space_group_name_H-M   'P 1'
#
loop_
_entity.id
_entity.type
_entity.pdbx_description
1 polymer ?
#
loop_
_entity_poly.entity_id
_entity_poly.type
_entity_poly.pdbx_seq_one_letter_code
_entity_poly.pdbx_strand_id
1 'polypeptide(L)'
;MRRPTTPDRARRRNSGVKLLLLPLLCLLLSGCYYPQLIRGQVQLLMAREPIPEVIARAQIDPQLKIRLQAVQRARRWAVTALHLPDNRSYTHYVALNRPYVVWNVLATPEFSVAAKPQCFLIVGCLSYQGFFTLEAAQKRADTLRAQGLDVDVSGG
;
A
#
# COMPACT_ATOMS: atom_id res chain seq x y z
N MET A 1 26.37 -61.66 29.65
CA MET A 1 25.30 -60.84 30.29
C MET A 1 25.18 -59.51 29.56
N ARG A 2 23.94 -59.09 29.27
CA ARG A 2 23.52 -57.97 28.40
C ARG A 2 23.92 -56.59 28.93
N ARG A 3 24.25 -55.64 28.04
CA ARG A 3 23.49 -54.37 27.79
C ARG A 3 23.77 -53.85 26.36
N PRO A 4 22.76 -53.52 25.55
CA PRO A 4 22.92 -52.77 24.30
C PRO A 4 22.88 -51.25 24.60
N THR A 5 23.82 -50.49 24.05
CA THR A 5 23.77 -49.02 24.01
C THR A 5 22.99 -48.59 22.78
N THR A 6 21.89 -47.85 23.00
CA THR A 6 21.06 -47.23 21.96
C THR A 6 21.82 -46.14 21.19
N PRO A 7 21.62 -45.99 19.87
CA PRO A 7 22.15 -44.84 19.15
C PRO A 7 21.32 -43.58 19.47
N ASP A 8 22.06 -42.52 19.74
CA ASP A 8 21.62 -41.19 20.10
C ASP A 8 20.74 -40.56 19.00
N ARG A 9 19.46 -40.32 19.33
CA ARG A 9 18.46 -39.71 18.44
C ARG A 9 18.28 -38.24 18.81
N ALA A 10 19.36 -37.47 18.90
CA ALA A 10 19.32 -36.06 19.30
C ALA A 10 19.78 -35.10 18.19
N ARG A 11 19.05 -35.03 17.07
CA ARG A 11 19.22 -33.89 16.12
C ARG A 11 17.95 -33.47 15.40
N ARG A 12 16.84 -33.26 16.12
CA ARG A 12 15.65 -32.56 15.58
C ARG A 12 14.88 -31.83 16.68
N ARG A 13 15.48 -30.83 17.32
CA ARG A 13 14.72 -29.96 18.24
C ARG A 13 15.38 -28.59 18.37
N ASN A 14 15.26 -27.76 17.33
CA ASN A 14 15.44 -26.30 17.46
C ASN A 14 14.93 -25.46 16.26
N SER A 15 14.31 -26.08 15.25
CA SER A 15 13.80 -25.35 14.08
C SER A 15 12.55 -24.52 14.37
N GLY A 16 11.73 -24.88 15.36
CA GLY A 16 10.47 -24.17 15.67
C GLY A 16 10.65 -22.80 16.33
N VAL A 17 11.60 -22.68 17.27
CA VAL A 17 11.86 -21.43 18.00
C VAL A 17 12.55 -20.40 17.09
N LYS A 18 13.48 -20.84 16.22
CA LYS A 18 14.11 -19.96 15.23
C LYS A 18 13.14 -19.47 14.16
N LEU A 19 12.11 -20.26 13.82
CA LEU A 19 11.11 -19.89 12.81
C LEU A 19 10.13 -18.80 13.29
N LEU A 20 9.90 -18.71 14.61
CA LEU A 20 9.01 -17.71 15.22
C LEU A 20 9.71 -16.40 15.63
N LEU A 21 11.02 -16.42 15.88
CA LEU A 21 11.79 -15.22 16.25
C LEU A 21 12.02 -14.26 15.08
N LEU A 22 12.17 -14.78 13.86
CA LEU A 22 12.40 -13.99 12.65
C LEU A 22 11.23 -13.04 12.29
N PRO A 23 9.95 -13.49 12.26
CA PRO A 23 8.85 -12.57 11.97
C PRO A 23 8.64 -11.53 13.06
N LEU A 24 8.89 -11.88 14.34
CA LEU A 24 8.78 -10.94 15.46
C LEU A 24 9.85 -9.83 15.36
N LEU A 25 11.09 -10.19 15.01
CA LEU A 25 12.16 -9.23 14.79
C LEU A 25 11.89 -8.32 13.59
N CYS A 26 11.36 -8.87 12.49
CA CYS A 26 10.92 -8.07 11.34
C CYS A 26 9.75 -7.12 11.70
N LEU A 27 8.82 -7.55 12.55
CA LEU A 27 7.72 -6.69 13.03
C LEU A 27 8.23 -5.53 13.89
N LEU A 28 9.23 -5.78 14.74
CA LEU A 28 9.84 -4.77 15.59
C LEU A 28 10.67 -3.76 14.77
N LEU A 29 11.35 -4.21 13.71
CA LEU A 29 12.16 -3.34 12.83
C LEU A 29 11.32 -2.50 11.85
N SER A 30 10.09 -2.93 11.54
CA SER A 30 9.25 -2.30 10.51
C SER A 30 8.44 -1.08 11.01
N GLY A 31 8.39 -0.87 12.33
CA GLY A 31 7.65 0.24 12.95
C GLY A 31 6.16 0.23 12.60
N CYS A 32 5.45 1.32 12.94
CA CYS A 32 4.01 1.45 12.65
C CYS A 32 3.69 1.70 11.16
N TYR A 33 4.66 1.61 10.25
CA TYR A 33 4.49 2.00 8.86
C TYR A 33 3.81 0.91 7.99
N TYR A 34 4.20 -0.35 8.10
CA TYR A 34 3.57 -1.42 7.31
C TYR A 34 2.13 -1.76 7.76
N PRO A 35 1.82 -1.75 9.07
CA PRO A 35 0.45 -1.93 9.52
C PRO A 35 -0.54 -0.91 8.92
N GLN A 36 -0.16 0.38 8.77
CA GLN A 36 -1.05 1.36 8.15
C GLN A 36 -1.27 1.11 6.65
N LEU A 37 -0.23 0.64 5.93
CA LEU A 37 -0.37 0.26 4.52
C LEU A 37 -1.34 -0.89 4.34
N ILE A 38 -1.18 -1.95 5.13
CA ILE A 38 -2.03 -3.15 5.06
C ILE A 38 -3.47 -2.78 5.40
N ARG A 39 -3.68 -2.06 6.51
CA ARG A 39 -5.02 -1.65 6.95
C ARG A 39 -5.73 -0.80 5.89
N GLY A 40 -5.06 0.22 5.36
CA GLY A 40 -5.64 1.10 4.36
C GLY A 40 -5.98 0.36 3.07
N GLN A 41 -5.09 -0.50 2.60
CA GLN A 41 -5.32 -1.31 1.40
C GLN A 41 -6.50 -2.27 1.58
N VAL A 42 -6.58 -2.98 2.71
CA VAL A 42 -7.69 -3.89 2.98
C VAL A 42 -9.02 -3.14 3.05
N GLN A 43 -9.06 -1.96 3.68
CA GLN A 43 -10.28 -1.14 3.71
C GLN A 43 -10.78 -0.79 2.31
N LEU A 44 -9.91 -0.40 1.39
CA LEU A 44 -10.29 -0.12 0.00
C LEU A 44 -10.77 -1.38 -0.73
N LEU A 45 -10.09 -2.51 -0.54
CA LEU A 45 -10.45 -3.78 -1.18
C LEU A 45 -11.81 -4.30 -0.74
N MET A 46 -12.19 -4.07 0.53
CA MET A 46 -13.48 -4.47 1.08
C MET A 46 -14.61 -3.50 0.72
N ALA A 47 -14.31 -2.21 0.55
CA ALA A 47 -15.29 -1.18 0.25
C ALA A 47 -15.56 -0.98 -1.25
N ARG A 48 -14.86 -1.69 -2.14
CA ARG A 48 -15.00 -1.52 -3.60
C ARG A 48 -16.28 -2.15 -4.13
N GLU A 49 -16.89 -1.47 -5.07
CA GLU A 49 -18.16 -1.86 -5.69
C GLU A 49 -18.01 -1.85 -7.22
N PRO A 50 -18.56 -2.83 -7.96
CA PRO A 50 -18.54 -2.81 -9.42
C PRO A 50 -19.22 -1.55 -9.97
N ILE A 51 -18.56 -0.83 -10.86
CA ILE A 51 -19.10 0.41 -11.44
C ILE A 51 -20.50 0.23 -12.06
N PRO A 52 -20.79 -0.85 -12.83
CA PRO A 52 -22.12 -1.07 -13.38
C PRO A 52 -23.22 -1.13 -12.30
N GLU A 53 -22.93 -1.78 -11.17
CA GLU A 53 -23.88 -1.91 -10.06
C GLU A 53 -24.13 -0.57 -9.37
N VAL A 54 -23.08 0.24 -9.20
CA VAL A 54 -23.19 1.59 -8.64
C VAL A 54 -24.07 2.47 -9.55
N ILE A 55 -23.82 2.47 -10.86
CA ILE A 55 -24.60 3.25 -11.85
C ILE A 55 -26.08 2.85 -11.89
N ALA A 56 -26.40 1.59 -11.60
CA ALA A 56 -27.75 1.05 -11.61
C ALA A 56 -28.59 1.41 -10.36
N ARG A 57 -27.99 2.01 -9.33
CA ARG A 57 -28.71 2.41 -8.11
C ARG A 57 -29.80 3.44 -8.40
N ALA A 58 -30.96 3.25 -7.80
CA ALA A 58 -32.09 4.19 -7.92
C ALA A 58 -31.76 5.59 -7.37
N GLN A 59 -30.96 5.66 -6.30
CA GLN A 59 -30.61 6.90 -5.61
C GLN A 59 -29.11 7.25 -5.74
N ILE A 60 -28.54 7.12 -6.95
CA ILE A 60 -27.17 7.59 -7.21
C ILE A 60 -27.13 9.10 -7.42
N ASP A 61 -26.11 9.76 -6.89
CA ASP A 61 -25.79 11.15 -7.22
C ASP A 61 -25.59 11.32 -8.74
N PRO A 62 -26.29 12.27 -9.40
CA PRO A 62 -26.21 12.45 -10.85
C PRO A 62 -24.80 12.77 -11.36
N GLN A 63 -24.02 13.55 -10.62
CA GLN A 63 -22.64 13.90 -11.01
C GLN A 63 -21.73 12.68 -10.91
N LEU A 64 -21.88 11.86 -9.86
CA LEU A 64 -21.17 10.59 -9.72
C LEU A 64 -21.50 9.66 -10.89
N LYS A 65 -22.78 9.54 -11.26
CA LYS A 65 -23.23 8.71 -12.39
C LYS A 65 -22.54 9.14 -13.69
N ILE A 66 -22.52 10.44 -13.99
CA ILE A 66 -21.88 11.00 -15.19
C ILE A 66 -20.38 10.66 -15.21
N ARG A 67 -19.68 10.87 -14.10
CA ARG A 67 -18.24 10.57 -13.97
C ARG A 67 -17.94 9.09 -14.18
N LEU A 68 -18.71 8.21 -13.53
CA LEU A 68 -18.52 6.76 -13.66
C LEU A 68 -18.81 6.25 -15.08
N GLN A 69 -19.83 6.78 -15.74
CA GLN A 69 -20.10 6.49 -17.15
C GLN A 69 -18.96 6.98 -18.07
N ALA A 70 -18.36 8.13 -17.77
CA ALA A 70 -17.20 8.62 -18.51
C ALA A 70 -15.99 7.68 -18.35
N VAL A 71 -15.71 7.20 -17.13
CA VAL A 71 -14.66 6.19 -16.87
C VAL A 71 -14.91 4.92 -17.68
N GLN A 72 -16.14 4.40 -17.71
CA GLN A 72 -16.47 3.22 -18.50
C GLN A 72 -16.26 3.44 -20.01
N ARG A 73 -16.64 4.61 -20.55
CA ARG A 73 -16.39 4.96 -21.95
C ARG A 73 -14.90 5.05 -22.26
N ALA A 74 -14.14 5.75 -21.41
CA ALA A 74 -12.69 5.89 -21.57
C ALA A 74 -11.99 4.54 -21.54
N ARG A 75 -12.35 3.65 -20.60
CA ARG A 75 -11.82 2.28 -20.55
C ARG A 75 -12.15 1.49 -21.82
N ARG A 76 -13.41 1.53 -22.29
CA ARG A 76 -13.80 0.83 -23.51
C ARG A 76 -13.00 1.31 -24.71
N TRP A 77 -12.80 2.62 -24.85
CA TRP A 77 -11.98 3.19 -25.91
C TRP A 77 -10.50 2.78 -25.77
N ALA A 78 -9.93 2.81 -24.58
CA ALA A 78 -8.56 2.36 -24.32
C ALA A 78 -8.33 0.89 -24.74
N VAL A 79 -9.31 0.01 -24.47
CA VAL A 79 -9.22 -1.41 -24.88
C VAL A 79 -9.42 -1.57 -26.39
N THR A 80 -10.45 -0.94 -26.96
CA THR A 80 -10.86 -1.18 -28.35
C THR A 80 -10.09 -0.39 -29.39
N ALA A 81 -9.73 0.87 -29.10
CA ALA A 81 -9.06 1.76 -30.04
C ALA A 81 -7.54 1.79 -29.82
N LEU A 82 -7.09 1.78 -28.55
CA LEU A 82 -5.65 1.78 -28.23
C LEU A 82 -5.07 0.39 -28.04
N HIS A 83 -5.87 -0.67 -28.11
CA HIS A 83 -5.45 -2.06 -27.94
C HIS A 83 -4.73 -2.31 -26.60
N LEU A 84 -5.07 -1.54 -25.56
CA LEU A 84 -4.53 -1.75 -24.22
C LEU A 84 -5.14 -3.02 -23.59
N PRO A 85 -4.42 -3.71 -22.69
CA PRO A 85 -4.90 -4.95 -22.08
C PRO A 85 -6.26 -4.78 -21.37
N ASP A 86 -7.19 -5.68 -21.65
CA ASP A 86 -8.52 -5.71 -21.01
C ASP A 86 -8.45 -6.30 -19.58
N ASN A 87 -7.76 -5.61 -18.69
CA ASN A 87 -7.58 -6.02 -17.30
C ASN A 87 -8.62 -5.35 -16.37
N ARG A 88 -8.57 -5.66 -15.07
CA ARG A 88 -9.55 -5.16 -14.09
C ARG A 88 -9.38 -3.67 -13.72
N SER A 89 -8.45 -2.93 -14.32
CA SER A 89 -8.27 -1.50 -14.02
C SER A 89 -9.53 -0.72 -14.39
N TYR A 90 -9.87 0.27 -13.56
CA TYR A 90 -11.02 1.16 -13.76
C TYR A 90 -12.39 0.45 -13.87
N THR A 91 -12.55 -0.72 -13.24
CA THR A 91 -13.82 -1.49 -13.23
C THR A 91 -14.62 -1.39 -11.93
N HIS A 92 -13.98 -0.92 -10.85
CA HIS A 92 -14.60 -0.80 -9.53
C HIS A 92 -14.49 0.65 -9.02
N TYR A 93 -15.41 1.04 -8.15
CA TYR A 93 -15.47 2.32 -7.47
C TYR A 93 -15.37 2.12 -5.97
N VAL A 94 -14.74 3.04 -5.25
CA VAL A 94 -14.75 3.10 -3.79
C VAL A 94 -15.19 4.50 -3.39
N ALA A 95 -16.23 4.61 -2.58
CA ALA A 95 -16.61 5.88 -1.98
C ALA A 95 -15.61 6.24 -0.88
N LEU A 96 -14.98 7.42 -1.00
CA LEU A 96 -14.05 7.92 0.01
C LEU A 96 -14.75 8.93 0.90
N ASN A 97 -14.56 8.77 2.20
CA ASN A 97 -14.90 9.70 3.26
C ASN A 97 -13.73 10.65 3.59
N ARG A 98 -12.85 10.87 2.61
CA ARG A 98 -11.64 11.69 2.69
C ARG A 98 -11.28 12.20 1.28
N PRO A 99 -10.53 13.31 1.15
CA PRO A 99 -10.27 13.93 -0.15
C PRO A 99 -9.39 13.09 -1.09
N TYR A 100 -8.47 12.28 -0.53
CA TYR A 100 -7.49 11.50 -1.29
C TYR A 100 -7.39 10.06 -0.78
N VAL A 101 -7.03 9.14 -1.67
CA VAL A 101 -6.86 7.73 -1.34
C VAL A 101 -5.63 7.56 -0.46
N VAL A 102 -4.53 8.21 -0.85
CA VAL A 102 -3.20 8.17 -0.21
C VAL A 102 -2.56 9.56 -0.24
N TRP A 103 -1.73 9.83 0.75
CA TRP A 103 -0.85 11.00 0.84
C TRP A 103 0.60 10.56 0.65
N ASN A 104 1.31 11.15 -0.30
CA ASN A 104 2.70 10.88 -0.57
C ASN A 104 3.57 11.96 0.07
N VAL A 105 4.66 11.53 0.70
CA VAL A 105 5.71 12.39 1.23
C VAL A 105 6.96 12.19 0.40
N LEU A 106 7.46 13.27 -0.18
CA LEU A 106 8.70 13.33 -0.93
C LEU A 106 9.63 14.34 -0.27
N ALA A 107 10.92 14.04 -0.21
CA ALA A 107 11.90 14.94 0.37
C ALA A 107 13.16 15.02 -0.48
N THR A 108 13.80 16.19 -0.54
CA THR A 108 15.05 16.45 -1.26
C THR A 108 16.01 17.21 -0.34
N PRO A 109 17.34 17.17 -0.60
CA PRO A 109 18.24 18.18 -0.05
C PRO A 109 17.82 19.58 -0.48
N GLU A 110 18.17 20.58 0.34
CA GLU A 110 17.93 21.99 0.03
C GLU A 110 18.49 22.34 -1.36
N PHE A 111 17.69 23.04 -2.17
CA PHE A 111 18.04 23.45 -3.55
C PHE A 111 18.33 22.29 -4.52
N SER A 112 17.80 21.10 -4.23
CA SER A 112 17.95 19.95 -5.10
C SER A 112 16.59 19.37 -5.50
N VAL A 113 16.54 18.80 -6.71
CA VAL A 113 15.41 17.99 -7.19
C VAL A 113 15.66 16.49 -7.03
N ALA A 114 16.83 16.10 -6.51
CA ALA A 114 17.18 14.71 -6.30
C ALA A 114 16.47 14.18 -5.03
N ALA A 115 15.43 13.37 -5.25
CA ALA A 115 14.64 12.81 -4.15
C ALA A 115 15.49 11.91 -3.24
N LYS A 116 15.35 12.11 -1.93
CA LYS A 116 15.90 11.24 -0.90
C LYS A 116 15.20 9.88 -0.95
N PRO A 117 15.90 8.79 -1.28
CA PRO A 117 15.28 7.49 -1.42
C PRO A 117 14.74 6.97 -0.09
N GLN A 118 13.60 6.29 -0.16
CA GLN A 118 12.97 5.56 0.93
C GLN A 118 12.99 4.08 0.56
N CYS A 119 13.73 3.27 1.32
CA CYS A 119 13.94 1.86 1.00
C CYS A 119 13.01 0.96 1.80
N PHE A 120 12.42 -0.01 1.09
CA PHE A 120 11.48 -0.99 1.60
C PHE A 120 11.97 -2.39 1.29
N LEU A 121 11.70 -3.35 2.18
CA LEU A 121 12.22 -4.71 2.09
C LEU A 121 11.89 -5.42 0.76
N ILE A 122 10.66 -5.25 0.26
CA ILE A 122 10.15 -6.01 -0.89
C ILE A 122 10.27 -5.23 -2.21
N VAL A 123 9.94 -3.92 -2.19
CA VAL A 123 9.84 -3.11 -3.41
C VAL A 123 11.12 -2.34 -3.75
N GLY A 124 12.16 -2.41 -2.91
CA GLY A 124 13.37 -1.63 -3.08
C GLY A 124 13.19 -0.17 -2.65
N CYS A 125 13.92 0.75 -3.27
CA CYS A 125 13.90 2.16 -2.90
C CYS A 125 13.04 2.98 -3.86
N LEU A 126 12.13 3.78 -3.29
CA LEU A 126 11.26 4.69 -4.02
C LEU A 126 11.61 6.15 -3.66
N SER A 127 11.24 7.08 -4.53
CA SER A 127 11.43 8.53 -4.33
C SER A 127 10.41 9.15 -3.37
N TYR A 128 9.39 8.39 -2.96
CA TYR A 128 8.32 8.87 -2.08
C TYR A 128 7.91 7.79 -1.07
N GLN A 129 7.18 8.22 -0.05
CA GLN A 129 6.58 7.35 0.97
C GLN A 129 5.08 7.64 1.10
N GLY A 130 4.25 6.61 0.96
CA GLY A 130 2.78 6.73 0.97
C GLY A 130 2.13 6.48 2.33
N PHE A 131 1.12 7.25 2.67
CA PHE A 131 0.36 7.19 3.92
C PHE A 131 -1.15 7.28 3.68
N PHE A 132 -1.93 6.47 4.37
CA PHE A 132 -3.39 6.47 4.24
C PHE A 132 -4.09 7.61 5.02
N THR A 133 -3.36 8.34 5.88
CA THR A 133 -3.86 9.50 6.61
C THR A 133 -2.93 10.70 6.45
N LEU A 134 -3.52 11.90 6.38
CA LEU A 134 -2.77 13.15 6.29
C LEU A 134 -1.90 13.37 7.52
N GLU A 135 -2.41 13.06 8.71
CA GLU A 135 -1.67 13.19 9.97
C GLU A 135 -0.36 12.38 9.96
N ALA A 136 -0.40 11.13 9.49
CA ALA A 136 0.79 10.30 9.42
C ALA A 136 1.79 10.83 8.38
N ALA A 137 1.31 11.31 7.23
CA ALA A 137 2.13 11.96 6.21
C ALA A 137 2.80 13.22 6.77
N GLN A 138 2.04 14.08 7.46
CA GLN A 138 2.55 15.30 8.05
C GLN A 138 3.61 15.02 9.12
N LYS A 139 3.35 14.07 10.03
CA LYS A 139 4.35 13.66 11.03
C LYS A 139 5.65 13.18 10.40
N ARG A 140 5.55 12.41 9.31
CA ARG A 140 6.73 11.98 8.55
C ARG A 140 7.45 13.17 7.92
N ALA A 141 6.69 14.09 7.34
CA ALA A 141 7.22 15.28 6.71
C ALA A 141 7.96 16.17 7.71
N ASP A 142 7.40 16.40 8.89
CA ASP A 142 8.02 17.19 9.96
C ASP A 142 9.33 16.56 10.44
N THR A 143 9.37 15.23 10.55
CA THR A 143 10.61 14.49 10.85
C THR A 143 11.70 14.72 9.81
N LEU A 144 11.33 14.84 8.53
CA LEU A 144 12.26 15.07 7.42
C LEU A 144 12.68 16.54 7.34
N ARG A 145 11.76 17.49 7.57
CA ARG A 145 12.08 18.93 7.65
C ARG A 145 13.05 19.23 8.79
N ALA A 146 12.89 18.57 9.94
CA ALA A 146 13.84 18.68 11.05
C ALA A 146 15.26 18.19 10.72
N GLN A 147 15.44 17.46 9.60
CA GLN A 147 16.74 17.05 9.08
C GLN A 147 17.32 18.05 8.06
N GLY A 148 16.67 19.21 7.86
CA GLY A 148 17.08 20.22 6.88
C GLY A 148 16.73 19.87 5.43
N LEU A 149 15.73 19.01 5.22
CA LEU A 149 15.27 18.64 3.88
C LEU A 149 14.09 19.50 3.45
N ASP A 150 14.00 19.76 2.15
CA ASP A 150 12.80 20.28 1.50
C ASP A 150 11.78 19.15 1.34
N VAL A 151 10.53 19.35 1.79
CA VAL A 151 9.54 18.26 1.88
C VAL A 151 8.19 18.66 1.33
N ASP A 152 7.70 17.88 0.36
CA ASP A 152 6.36 17.96 -0.21
C ASP A 152 5.44 16.89 0.40
N VAL A 153 4.18 17.27 0.62
CA VAL A 153 3.09 16.37 1.02
C VAL A 153 1.93 16.57 0.05
N SER A 154 1.69 15.56 -0.78
CA SER A 154 0.69 15.63 -1.86
C SER A 154 -0.30 14.47 -1.79
N GLY A 155 -1.57 14.77 -2.06
CA GLY A 155 -2.67 13.79 -2.05
C GLY A 155 -3.00 13.28 -3.45
N GLY A 156 -3.35 11.99 -3.55
CA GLY A 156 -3.80 11.32 -4.77
C GLY A 156 -4.80 10.19 -4.54
#